data_AF-A0AAU7ELY2-F1
#
_entry.id   AF-A0AAU7ELY2-F1
#
_cell.length_a   1.000
_cell.length_b   1.000
_cell.length_c   1.000
_cell.angle_alpha   90.00
_cell.angle_beta   90.00
_cell.angle_gamma   90.00
#
_symmetry.space_group_name_H-M   'P 1'
#
loop_
_entity.id
_entity.type
_entity.pdbx_description
1 polymer ?
#
loop_
_entity_poly.entity_id
_entity_poly.type
_entity_poly.pdbx_seq_one_letter_code
_entity_poly.pdbx_strand_id
1 'polypeptide(L)'
;MYGYLNRIRSSRVLEKECQRNIELMWLLKRLVPDHNTIANFRKDNTKPIAKVFRATVKMASHFELIGGTLVAGDSTKLRAQNSKKNNFNPAKIERHIAYIDARLEEYALALSKQDGDTNNKKVITKKISKHRLQKQKYIAYQNTIDSTGVTQISTSDPDSRQIMTRNNISEVAYTVQTIVDARHNIPIDFKVTNQNDSKAMGGMLRRTKTILRTNNFTALFDKGYHTGSEFNAAHQLGIKTLVAIPSIGRASQARTQTTTPNTLPIARKTTPTHVHREIS
;
A
#
# COMPACT_ATOMS: atom_id res chain seq x y z
N MET A 1 -18.00 4.60 18.41
CA MET A 1 -17.20 5.64 19.09
C MET A 1 -16.52 5.08 20.34
N TYR A 2 -17.27 4.59 21.33
CA TYR A 2 -16.74 4.01 22.57
C TYR A 2 -15.53 3.08 22.37
N GLY A 3 -15.68 2.04 21.53
CA GLY A 3 -14.60 1.09 21.28
C GLY A 3 -13.33 1.74 20.74
N TYR A 4 -13.42 2.75 19.87
CA TYR A 4 -12.24 3.43 19.33
C TYR A 4 -11.52 4.28 20.39
N LEU A 5 -12.27 4.98 21.25
CA LEU A 5 -11.70 5.75 22.36
C LEU A 5 -10.94 4.85 23.33
N ASN A 6 -11.50 3.68 23.63
CA ASN A 6 -10.91 2.69 24.52
C ASN A 6 -9.96 1.69 23.82
N ARG A 7 -9.52 2.00 22.59
CA ARG A 7 -8.60 1.17 21.79
C ARG A 7 -9.09 -0.27 21.51
N ILE A 8 -10.39 -0.53 21.67
CA ILE A 8 -11.08 -1.78 21.35
C ILE A 8 -11.51 -1.78 19.88
N ARG A 9 -10.67 -2.37 19.03
CA ARG A 9 -10.94 -2.47 17.58
C ARG A 9 -11.70 -3.74 17.19
N SER A 10 -11.51 -4.83 17.92
CA SER A 10 -12.14 -6.13 17.61
C SER A 10 -13.62 -6.14 17.97
N SER A 11 -14.48 -6.55 17.03
CA SER A 11 -15.91 -6.73 17.30
C SER A 11 -16.17 -7.80 18.37
N ARG A 12 -15.34 -8.85 18.45
CA ARG A 12 -15.45 -9.90 19.48
C ARG A 12 -15.07 -9.40 20.86
N VAL A 13 -14.05 -8.54 20.93
CA VAL A 13 -13.70 -7.90 22.20
C VAL A 13 -14.83 -6.95 22.58
N LEU A 14 -15.34 -6.14 21.65
CA LEU A 14 -16.44 -5.22 21.92
C LEU A 14 -17.73 -5.94 22.38
N GLU A 15 -18.07 -7.07 21.77
CA GLU A 15 -19.17 -7.94 22.21
C GLU A 15 -19.00 -8.38 23.67
N LYS A 16 -17.81 -8.85 24.06
CA LYS A 16 -17.50 -9.20 25.45
C LYS A 16 -17.63 -8.00 26.38
N GLU A 17 -17.20 -6.81 25.93
CA GLU A 17 -17.32 -5.58 26.71
C GLU A 17 -18.77 -5.15 26.91
N CYS A 18 -19.67 -5.41 25.95
CA CYS A 18 -21.10 -5.16 26.12
C CYS A 18 -21.73 -5.93 27.30
N GLN A 19 -21.11 -7.03 27.74
CA GLN A 19 -21.60 -7.86 28.85
C GLN A 19 -20.97 -7.49 30.20
N ARG A 20 -19.71 -7.05 30.21
CA ARG A 20 -18.94 -6.85 31.46
C ARG A 20 -18.72 -5.39 31.84
N ASN A 21 -18.76 -4.47 30.87
CA ASN A 21 -18.43 -3.07 31.10
C ASN A 21 -19.69 -2.24 31.34
N ILE A 22 -19.81 -1.68 32.56
CA ILE A 22 -21.00 -0.95 32.99
C ILE A 22 -21.30 0.28 32.11
N GLU A 23 -20.27 0.94 31.58
CA GLU A 23 -20.43 2.11 30.68
C GLU A 23 -21.08 1.69 29.36
N LEU A 24 -20.66 0.55 28.80
CA LEU A 24 -21.26 0.00 27.58
C LEU A 24 -22.66 -0.53 27.83
N MET A 25 -22.90 -1.19 28.96
CA MET A 25 -24.25 -1.62 29.34
C MET A 25 -25.19 -0.42 29.46
N TRP A 26 -24.73 0.70 30.04
CA TRP A 26 -25.51 1.92 30.10
C TRP A 26 -25.73 2.55 28.71
N LEU A 27 -24.67 2.71 27.91
CA LEU A 27 -24.70 3.30 26.57
C LEU A 27 -25.63 2.53 25.61
N LEU A 28 -25.61 1.20 25.70
CA LEU A 28 -26.40 0.31 24.85
C LEU A 28 -27.76 -0.03 25.45
N LYS A 29 -28.14 0.54 26.60
CA LYS A 29 -29.38 0.19 27.33
C LYS A 29 -29.50 -1.32 27.56
N ARG A 30 -28.39 -1.95 27.95
CA ARG A 30 -28.20 -3.40 28.16
C ARG A 30 -28.39 -4.28 26.92
N LEU A 31 -28.39 -3.71 25.72
CA LEU A 31 -28.27 -4.51 24.50
C LEU A 31 -26.87 -5.13 24.41
N VAL A 32 -26.83 -6.41 24.02
CA VAL A 32 -25.59 -7.17 23.84
C VAL A 32 -25.53 -7.65 22.39
N PRO A 33 -25.20 -6.77 21.42
CA PRO A 33 -25.05 -7.17 20.04
C PRO A 33 -23.86 -8.13 19.89
N ASP A 34 -24.05 -9.19 19.11
CA ASP A 34 -22.98 -10.13 18.80
C ASP A 34 -21.91 -9.49 17.89
N HIS A 35 -20.73 -10.12 17.80
CA HIS A 35 -19.64 -9.59 16.97
C HIS A 35 -20.01 -9.45 15.49
N ASN A 36 -20.90 -10.29 14.97
CA ASN A 36 -21.36 -10.23 13.58
C ASN A 36 -22.21 -8.98 13.34
N THR A 37 -23.15 -8.69 14.24
CA THR A 37 -23.97 -7.47 14.22
C THR A 37 -23.09 -6.23 14.29
N ILE A 38 -22.10 -6.21 15.20
CA ILE A 38 -21.15 -5.10 15.30
C ILE A 38 -20.32 -4.94 14.02
N ALA A 39 -19.84 -6.05 13.44
CA ALA A 39 -19.02 -6.02 12.23
C ALA A 39 -19.82 -5.56 11.00
N ASN A 40 -21.02 -6.11 10.81
CA ASN A 40 -21.94 -5.73 9.73
C ASN A 40 -22.36 -4.26 9.87
N PHE A 41 -22.70 -3.81 11.08
CA PHE A 41 -23.01 -2.40 11.32
C PHE A 41 -21.87 -1.48 10.84
N ARG A 42 -20.61 -1.80 11.16
CA ARG A 42 -19.45 -1.00 10.71
C ARG A 42 -19.27 -1.04 9.20
N LYS A 43 -19.47 -2.20 8.57
CA LYS A 43 -19.35 -2.42 7.13
C LYS A 43 -20.44 -1.64 6.37
N ASP A 44 -21.67 -1.74 6.81
CA ASP A 44 -22.84 -1.22 6.10
C ASP A 44 -23.03 0.29 6.34
N ASN A 45 -22.45 0.83 7.42
CA ASN A 45 -22.60 2.24 7.82
C ASN A 45 -21.31 3.08 7.64
N THR A 46 -20.46 2.77 6.67
CA THR A 46 -19.23 3.53 6.39
C THR A 46 -19.48 5.02 6.14
N LYS A 47 -20.50 5.37 5.34
CA LYS A 47 -20.88 6.78 5.06
C LYS A 47 -21.34 7.52 6.33
N PRO A 48 -22.28 6.99 7.14
CA PRO A 48 -22.62 7.56 8.45
C PRO A 48 -21.41 7.73 9.38
N ILE A 49 -20.52 6.75 9.48
CA ILE A 49 -19.32 6.85 10.33
C ILE A 49 -18.44 8.03 9.90
N ALA A 50 -18.26 8.23 8.59
CA ALA A 50 -17.55 9.39 8.06
C ALA A 50 -18.27 10.72 8.38
N LYS A 51 -19.60 10.74 8.41
CA LYS A 51 -20.37 11.92 8.85
C LYS A 51 -20.18 12.22 10.33
N VAL A 52 -20.13 11.20 11.19
CA VAL A 52 -19.84 11.37 12.63
C VAL A 52 -18.46 11.98 12.83
N PHE A 53 -17.44 11.48 12.12
CA PHE A 53 -16.09 12.09 12.16
C PHE A 53 -16.13 13.57 11.78
N ARG A 54 -16.82 13.93 10.69
CA ARG A 54 -16.99 15.34 10.28
C ARG A 54 -17.71 16.17 11.34
N ALA A 55 -18.70 15.61 12.03
CA ALA A 55 -19.38 16.29 13.13
C ALA A 55 -18.42 16.54 14.30
N THR A 56 -17.55 15.58 14.64
CA THR A 56 -16.51 15.77 15.67
C THR A 56 -15.52 16.87 15.28
N VAL A 57 -15.09 16.94 14.02
CA VAL A 57 -14.21 18.03 13.53
C VAL A 57 -14.91 19.38 13.60
N LYS A 58 -16.20 19.47 13.23
CA LYS A 58 -16.99 20.69 13.38
C LYS A 58 -17.12 21.13 14.84
N MET A 59 -17.33 20.18 15.75
CA MET A 59 -17.38 20.46 17.18
C MET A 59 -16.03 20.97 17.70
N ALA A 60 -14.91 20.36 17.29
CA ALA A 60 -13.57 20.85 17.61
C ALA A 60 -13.35 22.28 17.08
N SER A 61 -13.83 22.57 15.86
CA SER A 61 -13.78 23.93 15.30
C SER A 61 -14.64 24.93 16.09
N HIS A 62 -15.81 24.52 16.59
CA HIS A 62 -16.67 25.38 17.42
C HIS A 62 -16.01 25.74 18.76
N PHE A 63 -15.23 24.82 19.33
CA PHE A 63 -14.42 25.06 20.52
C PHE A 63 -13.04 25.69 20.22
N GLU A 64 -12.85 26.24 19.01
CA GLU A 64 -11.61 26.90 18.58
C GLU A 64 -10.35 26.01 18.64
N LEU A 65 -10.53 24.69 18.64
CA LEU A 65 -9.44 23.71 18.65
C LEU A 65 -8.85 23.46 17.26
N ILE A 66 -9.44 24.03 16.21
CA ILE A 66 -8.91 24.01 14.85
C ILE A 66 -8.47 25.43 14.50
N GLY A 67 -7.17 25.63 14.26
CA GLY A 67 -6.62 26.92 13.83
C GLY A 67 -6.97 27.24 12.38
N GLY A 68 -6.84 26.26 11.49
CA GLY A 68 -7.21 26.40 10.08
C GLY A 68 -6.28 27.32 9.26
N THR A 69 -5.12 27.68 9.80
CA THR A 69 -4.11 28.55 9.14
C THR A 69 -2.95 27.76 8.56
N LEU A 70 -2.54 26.69 9.24
CA LEU A 70 -1.46 25.79 8.83
C LEU A 70 -1.96 24.35 8.97
N VAL A 71 -1.91 23.61 7.87
CA VAL A 71 -2.29 22.19 7.84
C VAL A 71 -1.14 21.36 7.30
N ALA A 72 -0.99 20.14 7.80
CA ALA A 72 -0.02 19.17 7.32
C ALA A 72 -0.74 17.96 6.72
N GLY A 73 -0.30 17.55 5.55
CA GLY A 73 -0.77 16.34 4.89
C GLY A 73 0.31 15.27 4.85
N ASP A 74 -0.09 14.06 5.20
CA ASP A 74 0.77 12.88 5.18
C ASP A 74 -0.04 11.62 4.86
N SER A 75 0.65 10.57 4.47
CA SER A 75 0.08 9.25 4.23
C SER A 75 0.54 8.25 5.29
N THR A 76 -0.38 7.42 5.75
CA THR A 76 -0.06 6.26 6.60
C THR A 76 -0.47 4.99 5.88
N LYS A 77 0.42 4.00 5.84
CA LYS A 77 0.10 2.67 5.32
C LYS A 77 -0.45 1.81 6.47
N LEU A 78 -1.70 1.35 6.33
CA LEU A 78 -2.37 0.48 7.30
C LEU A 78 -2.45 -0.95 6.78
N ARG A 79 -1.86 -1.89 7.52
CA ARG A 79 -1.84 -3.31 7.13
C ARG A 79 -3.26 -3.85 6.97
N ALA A 80 -3.49 -4.54 5.86
CA ALA A 80 -4.78 -5.16 5.55
C ALA A 80 -4.85 -6.61 6.06
N GLN A 81 -6.06 -7.19 6.07
CA GLN A 81 -6.27 -8.59 6.43
C GLN A 81 -6.05 -9.52 5.23
N ASN A 82 -4.92 -9.38 4.54
CA ASN A 82 -4.55 -10.25 3.43
C ASN A 82 -3.05 -10.54 3.45
N SER A 83 -2.68 -11.77 3.08
CA SER A 83 -1.27 -12.17 3.00
C SER A 83 -0.70 -11.86 1.62
N LYS A 84 0.63 -11.64 1.53
CA LYS A 84 1.32 -11.46 0.23
C LYS A 84 1.15 -12.69 -0.68
N LYS A 85 1.00 -13.89 -0.09
CA LYS A 85 0.72 -15.13 -0.82
C LYS A 85 -0.66 -15.08 -1.50
N ASN A 86 -1.63 -14.45 -0.84
CA ASN A 86 -3.03 -14.30 -1.26
C ASN A 86 -3.30 -13.02 -2.07
N ASN A 87 -2.24 -12.33 -2.53
CA ASN A 87 -2.33 -11.21 -3.48
C ASN A 87 -1.72 -11.61 -4.83
N PHE A 88 -2.38 -11.26 -5.93
CA PHE A 88 -2.03 -11.71 -7.28
C PHE A 88 -1.99 -10.53 -8.25
N ASN A 89 -0.87 -10.36 -8.94
CA ASN A 89 -0.73 -9.47 -10.10
C ASN A 89 -0.57 -10.33 -11.37
N PRO A 90 -0.68 -9.76 -12.58
CA PRO A 90 -0.60 -10.53 -13.83
C PRO A 90 0.66 -11.40 -13.92
N ALA A 91 1.83 -10.83 -13.61
CA ALA A 91 3.10 -11.57 -13.63
C ALA A 91 3.17 -12.73 -12.62
N LYS A 92 2.46 -12.65 -11.49
CA LYS A 92 2.38 -13.77 -10.53
C LYS A 92 1.37 -14.83 -10.98
N ILE A 93 0.27 -14.41 -11.61
CA ILE A 93 -0.73 -15.31 -12.20
C ILE A 93 -0.09 -16.14 -13.32
N GLU A 94 0.60 -15.48 -14.24
CA GLU A 94 1.32 -16.10 -15.36
C GLU A 94 2.32 -17.15 -14.86
N ARG A 95 3.17 -16.80 -13.88
CA ARG A 95 4.11 -17.75 -13.26
C ARG A 95 3.42 -18.96 -12.64
N HIS A 96 2.26 -18.77 -12.02
CA HIS A 96 1.51 -19.88 -11.46
C HIS A 96 0.89 -20.78 -12.54
N ILE A 97 0.39 -20.19 -13.64
CA ILE A 97 -0.15 -20.95 -14.77
C ILE A 97 0.96 -21.75 -15.44
N ALA A 98 2.10 -21.13 -15.76
CA ALA A 98 3.25 -21.81 -16.35
C ALA A 98 3.77 -22.97 -15.47
N TYR A 99 3.85 -22.76 -14.15
CA TYR A 99 4.20 -23.83 -13.21
C TYR A 99 3.20 -25.00 -13.24
N ILE A 100 1.90 -24.70 -13.30
CA ILE A 100 0.87 -25.73 -13.38
C ILE A 100 0.98 -26.50 -14.70
N ASP A 101 1.20 -25.80 -15.82
CA ASP A 101 1.30 -26.43 -17.12
C ASP A 101 2.50 -27.39 -17.21
N ALA A 102 3.67 -26.98 -16.73
CA ALA A 102 4.83 -27.86 -16.62
C ALA A 102 4.55 -29.11 -15.75
N ARG A 103 3.80 -28.96 -14.64
CA ARG A 103 3.41 -30.11 -13.80
C ARG A 103 2.38 -31.01 -14.48
N LEU A 104 1.46 -30.45 -15.24
CA LEU A 104 0.47 -31.23 -15.98
C LEU A 104 1.13 -32.06 -17.09
N GLU A 105 2.13 -31.52 -17.78
CA GLU A 105 2.95 -32.24 -18.74
C GLU A 105 3.71 -33.41 -18.08
N GLU A 106 4.36 -33.16 -16.94
CA GLU A 106 5.04 -34.21 -16.15
C GLU A 106 4.07 -35.34 -15.76
N TYR A 107 2.87 -35.01 -15.29
CA TYR A 107 1.86 -36.01 -14.95
C TYR A 107 1.30 -36.76 -16.16
N ALA A 108 1.20 -36.10 -17.33
CA ALA A 108 0.78 -36.74 -18.56
C ALA A 108 1.82 -37.79 -19.02
N LEU A 109 3.12 -37.45 -18.95
CA LEU A 109 4.21 -38.38 -19.22
C LEU A 109 4.27 -39.53 -18.21
N ALA A 110 4.00 -39.25 -16.92
CA ALA A 110 3.95 -40.29 -15.90
C ALA A 110 2.79 -41.29 -16.14
N LEU A 111 1.65 -40.79 -16.62
CA LEU A 111 0.50 -41.64 -16.98
C LEU A 111 0.78 -42.52 -18.20
N SER A 112 1.52 -42.01 -19.20
CA SER A 112 1.84 -42.79 -20.40
C SER A 112 2.89 -43.87 -20.16
N LYS A 113 3.75 -43.72 -19.15
CA LYS A 113 4.78 -44.71 -18.78
C LYS A 113 4.30 -45.81 -17.83
N GLN A 114 3.13 -45.66 -17.22
CA GLN A 114 2.59 -46.63 -16.28
C GLN A 114 1.60 -47.58 -16.96
N ASP A 115 2.08 -48.75 -17.38
CA ASP A 115 1.21 -49.86 -17.74
C ASP A 115 1.00 -50.78 -16.52
N GLY A 116 -0.25 -50.96 -16.12
CA GLY A 116 -0.65 -51.95 -15.10
C GLY A 116 -0.95 -51.46 -13.67
N ASP A 117 -0.37 -50.35 -13.19
CA ASP A 117 -0.60 -49.88 -11.81
C ASP A 117 -1.82 -48.95 -11.69
N THR A 118 -2.97 -49.55 -11.36
CA THR A 118 -4.26 -48.85 -11.20
C THR A 118 -4.29 -47.88 -10.00
N ASN A 119 -3.50 -48.11 -8.95
CA ASN A 119 -3.50 -47.25 -7.77
C ASN A 119 -2.75 -45.95 -8.03
N ASN A 120 -1.57 -46.03 -8.65
CA ASN A 120 -0.81 -44.82 -8.96
C ASN A 120 -1.48 -43.97 -10.07
N LYS A 121 -2.16 -44.61 -11.05
CA LYS A 121 -3.03 -43.90 -12.02
C LYS A 121 -4.12 -43.07 -11.33
N LYS A 122 -4.77 -43.59 -10.27
CA LYS A 122 -5.76 -42.85 -9.48
C LYS A 122 -5.15 -41.65 -8.75
N VAL A 123 -3.95 -41.80 -8.20
CA VAL A 123 -3.25 -40.70 -7.52
C VAL A 123 -2.87 -39.59 -8.49
N ILE A 124 -2.33 -39.93 -9.67
CA ILE A 124 -1.91 -38.96 -10.68
C ILE A 124 -3.12 -38.22 -11.27
N THR A 125 -4.20 -38.92 -11.59
CA THR A 125 -5.45 -38.29 -12.08
C THR A 125 -6.06 -37.32 -11.06
N LYS A 126 -6.01 -37.64 -9.76
CA LYS A 126 -6.42 -36.71 -8.68
C LYS A 126 -5.51 -35.48 -8.59
N LYS A 127 -4.21 -35.61 -8.84
CA LYS A 127 -3.30 -34.45 -8.91
C LYS A 127 -3.60 -33.57 -10.13
N ILE A 128 -3.83 -34.18 -11.30
CA ILE A 128 -4.21 -33.46 -12.52
C ILE A 128 -5.50 -32.66 -12.32
N SER A 129 -6.55 -33.28 -11.74
CA SER A 129 -7.81 -32.58 -11.50
C SER A 129 -7.65 -31.39 -10.56
N LYS A 130 -6.88 -31.56 -9.47
CA LYS A 130 -6.54 -30.47 -8.54
C LYS A 130 -5.80 -29.33 -9.24
N HIS A 131 -4.80 -29.63 -10.07
CA HIS A 131 -4.02 -28.63 -10.79
C HIS A 131 -4.85 -27.92 -11.85
N ARG A 132 -5.72 -28.63 -12.59
CA ARG A 132 -6.67 -28.03 -13.54
C ARG A 132 -7.63 -27.06 -12.86
N LEU A 133 -8.20 -27.44 -11.72
CA LEU A 133 -9.07 -26.57 -10.93
C LEU A 133 -8.31 -25.31 -10.45
N GLN A 134 -7.06 -25.47 -10.02
CA GLN A 134 -6.24 -24.34 -9.60
C GLN A 134 -5.85 -23.43 -10.77
N LYS A 135 -5.61 -23.98 -11.97
CA LYS A 135 -5.38 -23.20 -13.19
C LYS A 135 -6.62 -22.37 -13.56
N GLN A 136 -7.81 -22.97 -13.53
CA GLN A 136 -9.07 -22.27 -13.78
C GLN A 136 -9.26 -21.09 -12.80
N LYS A 137 -8.93 -21.29 -11.52
CA LYS A 137 -8.96 -20.21 -10.52
C LYS A 137 -8.04 -19.04 -10.90
N TYR A 138 -6.84 -19.30 -11.38
CA TYR A 138 -5.90 -18.25 -11.79
C TYR A 138 -6.33 -17.55 -13.09
N ILE A 139 -6.90 -18.29 -14.04
CA ILE A 139 -7.51 -17.72 -15.24
C ILE A 139 -8.67 -16.78 -14.86
N ALA A 140 -9.52 -17.19 -13.91
CA ALA A 140 -10.59 -16.32 -13.42
C ALA A 140 -10.06 -15.02 -12.80
N TYR A 141 -8.93 -15.08 -12.10
CA TYR A 141 -8.25 -13.87 -11.59
C TYR A 141 -7.72 -13.00 -12.72
N GLN A 142 -7.12 -13.57 -13.76
CA GLN A 142 -6.66 -12.82 -14.93
C GLN A 142 -7.83 -12.11 -15.61
N ASN A 143 -8.92 -12.84 -15.90
CA ASN A 143 -10.12 -12.28 -16.51
C ASN A 143 -10.74 -11.15 -15.67
N THR A 144 -10.70 -11.28 -14.34
CA THR A 144 -11.16 -10.22 -13.44
C THR A 144 -10.28 -8.98 -13.54
N ILE A 145 -8.95 -9.14 -13.63
CA ILE A 145 -8.01 -8.02 -13.84
C ILE A 145 -8.31 -7.34 -15.17
N ASP A 146 -8.45 -8.11 -16.24
CA ASP A 146 -8.62 -7.58 -17.59
C ASP A 146 -9.98 -6.89 -17.78
N SER A 147 -11.05 -7.43 -17.20
CA SER A 147 -12.41 -6.85 -17.29
C SER A 147 -12.62 -5.63 -16.41
N THR A 148 -12.01 -5.58 -15.21
CA THR A 148 -12.22 -4.48 -14.26
C THR A 148 -11.15 -3.39 -14.33
N GLY A 149 -10.03 -3.65 -15.00
CA GLY A 149 -8.88 -2.74 -15.08
C GLY A 149 -8.08 -2.63 -13.78
N VAL A 150 -8.35 -3.48 -12.77
CA VAL A 150 -7.56 -3.48 -11.53
C VAL A 150 -6.19 -4.12 -11.75
N THR A 151 -5.14 -3.55 -11.17
CA THR A 151 -3.76 -4.03 -11.40
C THR A 151 -3.38 -5.29 -10.60
N GLN A 152 -4.20 -5.66 -9.62
CA GLN A 152 -3.95 -6.79 -8.72
C GLN A 152 -5.23 -7.20 -7.97
N ILE A 153 -5.25 -8.44 -7.48
CA ILE A 153 -6.36 -9.05 -6.73
C ILE A 153 -5.85 -9.54 -5.38
N SER A 154 -6.53 -9.10 -4.32
CA SER A 154 -6.40 -9.67 -2.98
C SER A 154 -7.61 -10.55 -2.68
N THR A 155 -7.39 -11.74 -2.14
CA THR A 155 -8.46 -12.76 -2.00
C THR A 155 -9.18 -12.74 -0.66
N SER A 156 -8.48 -12.43 0.43
CA SER A 156 -9.11 -12.31 1.76
C SER A 156 -9.68 -10.92 2.01
N ASP A 157 -9.04 -9.89 1.45
CA ASP A 157 -9.43 -8.50 1.60
C ASP A 157 -9.38 -7.80 0.21
N PRO A 158 -10.47 -7.85 -0.58
CA PRO A 158 -10.48 -7.44 -1.99
C PRO A 158 -10.14 -5.96 -2.24
N ASP A 159 -10.38 -5.10 -1.26
CA ASP A 159 -10.09 -3.67 -1.36
C ASP A 159 -8.62 -3.34 -1.05
N SER A 160 -7.88 -4.28 -0.47
CA SER A 160 -6.47 -4.08 -0.15
C SER A 160 -5.56 -4.23 -1.37
N ARG A 161 -4.37 -3.62 -1.30
CA ARG A 161 -3.38 -3.68 -2.39
C ARG A 161 -2.01 -3.94 -1.82
N GLN A 162 -1.16 -4.64 -2.58
CA GLN A 162 0.26 -4.72 -2.26
C GLN A 162 0.93 -3.40 -2.62
N ILE A 163 1.47 -2.73 -1.62
CA ILE A 163 2.03 -1.37 -1.68
C ILE A 163 3.44 -1.41 -1.08
N MET A 164 4.35 -0.59 -1.62
CA MET A 164 5.69 -0.40 -1.05
C MET A 164 5.58 0.45 0.22
N THR A 165 6.08 -0.07 1.34
CA THR A 165 6.00 0.63 2.64
C THR A 165 7.29 1.40 2.90
N ARG A 166 8.43 0.71 2.97
CA ARG A 166 9.74 1.31 3.21
C ARG A 166 10.82 0.58 2.42
N ASN A 167 11.64 1.33 1.69
CA ASN A 167 12.70 0.79 0.83
C ASN A 167 12.14 -0.28 -0.14
N ASN A 168 12.63 -1.52 -0.03
CA ASN A 168 12.23 -2.66 -0.86
C ASN A 168 11.19 -3.57 -0.19
N ILE A 169 10.61 -3.14 0.94
CA ILE A 169 9.58 -3.92 1.65
C ILE A 169 8.21 -3.53 1.09
N SER A 170 7.50 -4.52 0.55
CA SER A 170 6.08 -4.38 0.19
C SER A 170 5.20 -5.09 1.20
N GLU A 171 4.03 -4.54 1.48
CA GLU A 171 2.99 -5.16 2.31
C GLU A 171 1.63 -5.03 1.64
N VAL A 172 0.70 -5.93 1.99
CA VAL A 172 -0.70 -5.77 1.58
C VAL A 172 -1.38 -4.86 2.59
N ALA A 173 -1.76 -3.67 2.14
CA ALA A 173 -2.14 -2.55 2.99
C ALA A 173 -3.15 -1.63 2.28
N TYR A 174 -3.66 -0.69 3.07
CA TYR A 174 -4.39 0.49 2.63
C TYR A 174 -3.48 1.71 2.78
N THR A 175 -3.53 2.64 1.84
CA THR A 175 -2.94 3.97 2.05
C THR A 175 -4.01 4.89 2.59
N VAL A 176 -3.77 5.53 3.73
CA VAL A 176 -4.66 6.55 4.28
C VAL A 176 -3.97 7.89 4.17
N GLN A 177 -4.54 8.79 3.38
CA GLN A 177 -4.14 10.19 3.31
C GLN A 177 -4.84 10.93 4.44
N THR A 178 -4.10 11.70 5.23
CA THR A 178 -4.63 12.46 6.37
C THR A 178 -4.22 13.91 6.27
N ILE A 179 -5.09 14.82 6.72
CA ILE A 179 -4.78 16.23 6.92
C ILE A 179 -4.97 16.54 8.40
N VAL A 180 -3.98 17.19 8.99
CA VAL A 180 -3.92 17.53 10.40
C VAL A 180 -3.75 19.05 10.55
N ASP A 181 -4.52 19.66 11.44
CA ASP A 181 -4.37 21.07 11.81
C ASP A 181 -3.20 21.26 12.79
N ALA A 182 -2.38 22.28 12.58
CA ALA A 182 -1.15 22.48 13.35
C ALA A 182 -1.38 23.05 14.77
N ARG A 183 -2.52 23.68 15.07
CA ARG A 183 -2.73 24.37 16.35
C ARG A 183 -2.79 23.38 17.52
N HIS A 184 -3.54 22.29 17.35
CA HIS A 184 -3.74 21.26 18.38
C HIS A 184 -3.50 19.84 17.86
N ASN A 185 -2.88 19.70 16.68
CA ASN A 185 -2.57 18.41 16.05
C ASN A 185 -3.82 17.54 15.82
N ILE A 186 -4.96 18.17 15.50
CA ILE A 186 -6.22 17.46 15.30
C ILE A 186 -6.36 17.07 13.83
N PRO A 187 -6.60 15.77 13.52
CA PRO A 187 -6.95 15.35 12.17
C PRO A 187 -8.28 15.96 11.73
N ILE A 188 -8.27 16.71 10.62
CA ILE A 188 -9.46 17.36 10.07
C ILE A 188 -10.08 16.55 8.93
N ASP A 189 -9.28 15.75 8.22
CA ASP A 189 -9.77 14.92 7.13
C ASP A 189 -8.91 13.69 6.93
N PHE A 190 -9.53 12.65 6.37
CA PHE A 190 -8.81 11.49 5.87
C PHE A 190 -9.48 10.90 4.63
N LYS A 191 -8.67 10.22 3.81
CA LYS A 191 -9.14 9.46 2.65
C LYS A 191 -8.34 8.17 2.53
N VAL A 192 -9.04 7.05 2.63
CA VAL A 192 -8.48 5.73 2.28
C VAL A 192 -8.38 5.66 0.76
N THR A 193 -7.20 5.30 0.26
CA THR A 193 -6.87 5.18 -1.15
C THR A 193 -5.96 3.99 -1.38
N ASN A 194 -5.99 3.49 -2.61
CA ASN A 194 -5.09 2.46 -3.11
C ASN A 194 -4.05 3.03 -4.09
N GLN A 195 -4.01 4.36 -4.22
CA GLN A 195 -3.07 5.08 -5.05
C GLN A 195 -1.84 5.50 -4.23
N ASN A 196 -0.75 5.77 -4.94
CA ASN A 196 0.46 6.33 -4.35
C ASN A 196 0.27 7.82 -3.97
N ASP A 197 1.19 8.33 -3.17
CA ASP A 197 1.08 9.66 -2.57
C ASP A 197 1.24 10.79 -3.62
N SER A 198 1.95 10.51 -4.73
CA SER A 198 2.27 11.48 -5.78
C SER A 198 1.07 12.17 -6.43
N LYS A 199 -0.15 11.60 -6.36
CA LYS A 199 -1.36 12.17 -6.97
C LYS A 199 -2.50 12.39 -5.96
N ALA A 200 -2.15 12.53 -4.68
CA ALA A 200 -3.15 12.61 -3.61
C ALA A 200 -3.37 14.04 -3.07
N MET A 201 -2.41 14.95 -3.24
CA MET A 201 -2.39 16.27 -2.59
C MET A 201 -3.57 17.15 -2.99
N GLY A 202 -3.80 17.40 -4.28
CA GLY A 202 -4.84 18.30 -4.77
C GLY A 202 -6.25 17.85 -4.37
N GLY A 203 -6.48 16.53 -4.31
CA GLY A 203 -7.72 15.95 -3.81
C GLY A 203 -7.95 16.24 -2.32
N MET A 204 -6.91 16.10 -1.49
CA MET A 204 -6.97 16.41 -0.06
C MET A 204 -7.12 17.92 0.19
N LEU A 205 -6.43 18.77 -0.58
CA LEU A 205 -6.57 20.22 -0.50
C LEU A 205 -7.98 20.69 -0.83
N ARG A 206 -8.59 20.14 -1.88
CA ARG A 206 -9.98 20.45 -2.24
C ARG A 206 -10.94 20.13 -1.10
N ARG A 207 -10.79 18.95 -0.49
CA ARG A 207 -11.61 18.52 0.65
C ARG A 207 -11.38 19.39 1.88
N THR A 208 -10.12 19.74 2.14
CA THR A 208 -9.74 20.64 3.24
C THR A 208 -10.38 22.01 3.08
N LYS A 209 -10.33 22.60 1.87
CA LYS A 209 -11.03 23.86 1.55
C LYS A 209 -12.53 23.77 1.82
N THR A 210 -13.16 22.64 1.50
CA THR A 210 -14.59 22.44 1.83
C THR A 210 -14.86 22.34 3.33
N ILE A 211 -13.97 21.69 4.09
CA ILE A 211 -14.11 21.50 5.53
C ILE A 211 -13.88 22.82 6.28
N LEU A 212 -12.79 23.52 5.98
CA LEU A 212 -12.42 24.80 6.59
C LEU A 212 -13.23 25.98 6.03
N ARG A 213 -13.90 25.79 4.88
CA ARG A 213 -14.67 26.83 4.17
C ARG A 213 -13.86 28.07 3.78
N THR A 214 -12.54 27.93 3.71
CA THR A 214 -11.59 28.96 3.31
C THR A 214 -10.45 28.32 2.53
N ASN A 215 -9.76 29.10 1.70
CA ASN A 215 -8.48 28.74 1.09
C ASN A 215 -7.30 29.51 1.70
N ASN A 216 -7.54 30.37 2.69
CA ASN A 216 -6.51 31.16 3.35
C ASN A 216 -5.76 30.33 4.40
N PHE A 217 -5.04 29.31 3.94
CA PHE A 217 -4.19 28.47 4.77
C PHE A 217 -2.95 28.01 3.99
N THR A 218 -1.91 27.67 4.73
CA THR A 218 -0.71 27.04 4.17
C THR A 218 -0.78 25.53 4.41
N ALA A 219 -0.52 24.75 3.37
CA ALA A 219 -0.48 23.29 3.45
C ALA A 219 0.96 22.78 3.33
N LEU A 220 1.37 21.93 4.25
CA LEU A 220 2.68 21.28 4.28
C LEU A 220 2.57 19.83 3.84
N PHE A 221 3.46 19.38 2.97
CA PHE A 221 3.57 17.98 2.56
C PHE A 221 5.04 17.53 2.49
N ASP A 222 5.25 16.22 2.57
CA ASP A 222 6.56 15.61 2.42
C ASP A 222 7.00 15.53 0.94
N LYS A 223 8.22 15.04 0.70
CA LYS A 223 8.80 14.93 -0.65
C LYS A 223 8.04 14.00 -1.60
N GLY A 224 7.19 13.10 -1.07
CA GLY A 224 6.37 12.18 -1.85
C GLY A 224 5.26 12.88 -2.65
N TYR A 225 4.94 14.12 -2.30
CA TYR A 225 3.90 14.93 -2.96
C TYR A 225 4.46 15.93 -3.99
N HIS A 226 5.74 15.81 -4.36
CA HIS A 226 6.43 16.74 -5.27
C HIS A 226 6.09 16.47 -6.75
N THR A 227 4.79 16.45 -7.10
CA THR A 227 4.31 16.23 -8.47
C THR A 227 3.73 17.52 -9.05
N GLY A 228 4.23 17.95 -10.21
CA GLY A 228 3.85 19.23 -10.83
C GLY A 228 2.35 19.43 -11.06
N SER A 229 1.63 18.38 -11.47
CA SER A 229 0.17 18.45 -11.65
C SER A 229 -0.59 18.75 -10.35
N GLU A 230 -0.06 18.28 -9.22
CA GLU A 230 -0.67 18.53 -7.90
C GLU A 230 -0.41 19.96 -7.43
N PHE A 231 0.77 20.53 -7.72
CA PHE A 231 1.03 21.95 -7.48
C PHE A 231 0.13 22.85 -8.32
N ASN A 232 -0.10 22.50 -9.59
CA ASN A 232 -1.06 23.21 -10.42
C ASN A 232 -2.47 23.14 -9.82
N ALA A 233 -2.90 21.98 -9.33
CA ALA A 233 -4.18 21.86 -8.64
C ALA A 233 -4.26 22.72 -7.37
N ALA A 234 -3.19 22.78 -6.57
CA ALA A 234 -3.11 23.64 -5.38
C ALA A 234 -3.18 25.13 -5.76
N HIS A 235 -2.48 25.54 -6.81
CA HIS A 235 -2.49 26.90 -7.34
C HIS A 235 -3.89 27.30 -7.83
N GLN A 236 -4.56 26.43 -8.60
CA GLN A 236 -5.95 26.66 -9.04
C GLN A 236 -6.94 26.76 -7.88
N LEU A 237 -6.68 26.11 -6.74
CA LEU A 237 -7.48 26.24 -5.54
C LEU A 237 -7.19 27.53 -4.74
N GLY A 238 -6.13 28.24 -5.09
CA GLY A 238 -5.63 29.42 -4.39
C GLY A 238 -5.07 29.09 -3.01
N ILE A 239 -4.42 27.94 -2.85
CA ILE A 239 -3.88 27.46 -1.56
C ILE A 239 -2.36 27.50 -1.60
N LYS A 240 -1.75 28.17 -0.62
CA LYS A 240 -0.29 28.18 -0.46
C LYS A 240 0.17 26.80 -0.02
N THR A 241 1.10 26.20 -0.77
CA THR A 241 1.57 24.83 -0.48
C THR A 241 3.09 24.81 -0.42
N LEU A 242 3.62 24.15 0.61
CA LEU A 242 5.05 23.92 0.80
C LEU A 242 5.29 22.41 0.80
N VAL A 243 6.18 21.95 -0.08
CA VAL A 243 6.51 20.53 -0.24
C VAL A 243 8.01 20.39 -0.15
N ALA A 244 8.50 19.41 0.60
CA ALA A 244 9.94 19.15 0.67
C ALA A 244 10.50 18.76 -0.70
N ILE A 245 11.64 19.31 -1.08
CA ILE A 245 12.29 19.01 -2.36
C ILE A 245 12.95 17.61 -2.26
N PRO A 246 12.66 16.67 -3.18
CA PRO A 246 13.31 15.37 -3.17
C PRO A 246 14.80 15.50 -3.49
N SER A 247 15.63 14.71 -2.81
CA SER A 247 17.06 14.58 -3.14
C SER A 247 17.23 14.01 -4.55
N ILE A 248 18.11 14.61 -5.36
CA ILE A 248 18.50 14.11 -6.68
C ILE A 248 19.02 12.67 -6.52
N GLY A 249 18.42 11.72 -7.26
CA GLY A 249 18.86 10.33 -7.23
C GLY A 249 20.30 10.20 -7.76
N ARG A 250 21.09 9.26 -7.23
CA ARG A 250 22.48 9.03 -7.69
C ARG A 250 22.62 8.84 -9.22
N ALA A 251 21.57 8.37 -9.90
CA ALA A 251 21.56 8.18 -11.35
C ALA A 251 21.43 9.48 -12.17
N SER A 252 20.93 10.57 -11.56
CA SER A 252 20.79 11.89 -12.21
C SER A 252 21.80 12.92 -11.74
N GLN A 253 22.77 12.50 -10.91
CA GLN A 253 23.97 13.30 -10.66
C GLN A 253 24.82 13.24 -11.93
N ALA A 254 24.85 14.33 -12.70
CA ALA A 254 25.85 14.51 -13.73
C ALA A 254 27.24 14.25 -13.11
N ARG A 255 28.08 13.44 -13.76
CA ARG A 255 29.48 13.28 -13.35
C ARG A 255 30.13 14.65 -13.41
N THR A 256 30.26 15.32 -12.27
CA THR A 256 31.17 16.45 -12.14
C THR A 256 32.57 15.88 -12.40
N GLN A 257 33.09 16.15 -13.60
CA GLN A 257 34.51 15.99 -13.87
C GLN A 257 35.23 17.01 -13.00
N THR A 258 35.56 16.64 -11.77
CA THR A 258 36.55 17.37 -10.99
C THR A 258 37.91 17.06 -11.61
N THR A 259 38.36 17.96 -12.48
CA THR A 259 39.76 18.09 -12.88
C THR A 259 40.60 18.30 -11.62
N THR A 260 41.27 17.25 -11.14
CA THR A 260 42.34 17.39 -10.16
C THR A 260 43.55 18.04 -10.85
N PRO A 261 44.14 19.11 -10.29
CA PRO A 261 45.33 19.73 -10.87
C PRO A 261 46.56 18.83 -10.71
N ASN A 262 47.30 18.67 -11.81
CA ASN A 262 48.71 18.31 -11.95
C ASN A 262 49.40 17.60 -10.77
N THR A 263 49.76 16.34 -10.99
CA THR A 263 50.98 15.75 -10.41
C THR A 263 51.94 15.43 -11.57
N LEU A 264 53.16 15.97 -11.46
CA LEU A 264 54.26 15.85 -12.43
C LEU A 264 54.66 14.38 -12.72
N PRO A 265 55.24 14.08 -13.89
CA PRO A 265 55.47 12.70 -14.34
C PRO A 265 56.71 12.10 -13.68
N ILE A 266 56.57 10.92 -13.07
CA ILE A 266 57.72 10.12 -12.63
C ILE A 266 58.11 9.15 -13.75
N ALA A 267 59.40 9.19 -14.07
CA ALA A 267 60.07 8.60 -15.21
C ALA A 267 59.94 7.06 -15.33
N ARG A 268 59.89 6.61 -16.58
CA ARG A 268 59.99 5.21 -17.03
C ARG A 268 61.29 4.57 -16.52
N LYS A 269 61.20 3.39 -15.91
CA LYS A 269 62.33 2.45 -15.82
C LYS A 269 62.31 1.53 -17.04
N THR A 270 63.33 1.66 -17.86
CA THR A 270 63.71 0.77 -18.96
C THR A 270 64.29 -0.53 -18.40
N THR A 271 63.82 -1.66 -18.92
CA THR A 271 64.43 -2.98 -18.74
C THR A 271 65.68 -3.10 -19.61
N PRO A 272 66.82 -3.63 -19.10
CA PRO A 272 67.97 -3.93 -19.94
C PRO A 272 67.85 -5.33 -20.57
N THR A 273 68.01 -5.35 -21.88
CA THR A 273 68.39 -6.50 -22.71
C THR A 273 69.79 -6.98 -22.31
N HIS A 274 69.97 -8.29 -22.12
CA HIS A 274 71.27 -8.93 -22.31
C HIS A 274 71.11 -10.18 -23.20
N VAL A 275 72.00 -10.21 -24.19
CA VAL A 275 72.09 -11.08 -25.36
C VAL A 275 73.26 -12.05 -25.16
N HIS A 276 73.03 -13.34 -25.49
CA HIS A 276 73.97 -14.44 -25.89
C HIS A 276 75.22 -14.75 -25.02
N ARG A 277 75.76 -15.98 -24.91
CA ARG A 277 76.08 -17.08 -25.86
C ARG A 277 76.13 -18.42 -25.09
N GLU A 278 75.70 -19.58 -25.63
CA GLU A 278 76.53 -20.59 -26.37
C GLU A 278 77.65 -21.16 -25.46
N ILE A 279 77.96 -22.45 -25.27
CA ILE A 279 78.16 -23.66 -26.12
C ILE A 279 78.18 -24.85 -25.09
N SER A 280 77.59 -26.04 -25.29
CA SER A 280 78.04 -27.22 -26.07
C SER A 280 76.97 -28.31 -26.01
#